data_AF-A0A1C4H1F6-F1
#
_entry.id   AF-A0A1C4H1F6-F1
#
_cell.length_a   1.000
_cell.length_b   1.000
_cell.length_c   1.000
_cell.angle_alpha   90.00
_cell.angle_beta   90.00
_cell.angle_gamma   90.00
#
_symmetry.space_group_name_H-M   'P 1'
#
loop_
_entity.id
_entity.type
_entity.pdbx_description
1 polymer ?
#
loop_
_entity_poly.entity_id
_entity_poly.type
_entity_poly.pdbx_seq_one_letter_code
_entity_poly.pdbx_strand_id
1 'polypeptide(L)'
;MANTLVVDTSFGSTVGVLGHDPIVEGDSRTHVERLQVNIGEAVESAGLAPGDLDNIIVGVGPGPFTGLRAGVVAAKAMSYATCSKLIGQDVLSAQAWMLSLKRQGDQRLSDTQFLYPVEQSKNNDSTRHLTLAVNDARRRQLYFALYDELLMDGGSDTDTSKVPQQEVTQHHRVDVRELVAMDIDYPQHIVERIHATLNDFATTSDSEGSYRIDIIGHGAAKYADEWQKLGEMLGCVVEASVLDAGAVGLEIFAECALCANGVSGSKTKYSTQGDSAENDQIKPVEPLYLRRPDVSVPNPLKHVLNHAGVTRS
;
A
#
# COMPACT_ATOMS: atom_id res chain seq x y z
N MET A 1 4.52 0.34 -22.02
CA MET A 1 4.08 0.60 -20.63
C MET A 1 4.66 1.92 -20.18
N ALA A 2 4.07 2.56 -19.17
CA ALA A 2 4.61 3.79 -18.59
C ALA A 2 5.84 3.47 -17.72
N ASN A 3 6.92 4.22 -17.87
CA ASN A 3 8.14 4.04 -17.08
C ASN A 3 7.87 4.46 -15.64
N THR A 4 7.75 3.48 -14.75
CA THR A 4 7.25 3.69 -13.39
C THR A 4 8.31 3.29 -12.37
N LEU A 5 8.74 4.28 -11.58
CA LEU A 5 9.62 4.08 -10.42
C LEU A 5 8.76 3.85 -9.17
N VAL A 6 9.10 2.86 -8.37
CA VAL A 6 8.52 2.60 -7.06
C VAL A 6 9.58 2.86 -5.99
N VAL A 7 9.20 3.60 -4.94
CA VAL A 7 10.05 3.88 -3.77
C VAL A 7 9.24 3.62 -2.50
N ASP A 8 9.64 2.66 -1.68
CA ASP A 8 9.05 2.46 -0.35
C ASP A 8 10.12 2.53 0.73
N THR A 9 9.74 3.12 1.88
CA THR A 9 10.61 3.25 3.07
C THR A 9 9.87 2.89 4.37
N SER A 10 8.86 2.02 4.27
CA SER A 10 7.95 1.70 5.37
C SER A 10 8.50 0.66 6.37
N PHE A 11 9.49 -0.14 5.97
CA PHE A 11 10.17 -1.12 6.82
C PHE A 11 11.70 -1.04 6.69
N GLY A 12 12.21 -1.26 5.46
CA GLY A 12 13.56 -0.94 5.01
C GLY A 12 13.49 0.13 3.91
N SER A 13 14.32 0.03 2.87
CA SER A 13 14.00 0.69 1.59
C SER A 13 13.90 -0.32 0.45
N THR A 14 12.86 -0.20 -0.36
CA THR A 14 12.71 -0.91 -1.63
C THR A 14 12.60 0.11 -2.74
N VAL A 15 13.48 0.02 -3.73
CA VAL A 15 13.51 0.93 -4.89
C VAL A 15 13.61 0.12 -6.16
N GLY A 16 12.74 0.36 -7.13
CA GLY A 16 12.78 -0.37 -8.40
C GLY A 16 11.98 0.29 -9.50
N VAL A 17 12.28 -0.06 -10.73
CA VAL A 17 11.50 0.29 -11.92
C VAL A 17 10.70 -0.95 -12.31
N LEU A 18 9.41 -0.78 -12.67
CA LEU A 18 8.57 -1.92 -13.08
C LEU A 18 9.21 -2.70 -14.25
N GLY A 19 9.15 -4.02 -14.17
CA GLY A 19 9.80 -4.95 -15.11
C GLY A 19 11.25 -5.30 -14.75
N HIS A 20 11.79 -4.77 -13.64
CA HIS A 20 13.14 -5.05 -13.15
C HIS A 20 13.12 -5.47 -11.68
N ASP A 21 14.15 -6.19 -11.24
CA ASP A 21 14.32 -6.54 -9.83
C ASP A 21 14.57 -5.29 -8.97
N PRO A 22 13.92 -5.16 -7.80
CA PRO A 22 14.17 -4.06 -6.89
C PRO A 22 15.54 -4.15 -6.20
N ILE A 23 16.09 -2.98 -5.86
CA ILE A 23 17.15 -2.84 -4.87
C ILE A 23 16.49 -2.74 -3.48
N VAL A 24 16.90 -3.64 -2.57
CA VAL A 24 16.33 -3.75 -1.21
C VAL A 24 17.43 -3.53 -0.16
N GLU A 25 17.17 -2.62 0.79
CA GLU A 25 17.99 -2.39 1.98
C GLU A 25 17.19 -2.72 3.23
N GLY A 26 17.52 -3.83 3.90
CA GLY A 26 16.86 -4.23 5.14
C GLY A 26 17.34 -3.49 6.40
N ASP A 27 18.46 -2.74 6.32
CA ASP A 27 19.00 -2.04 7.49
C ASP A 27 18.30 -0.70 7.72
N SER A 28 17.47 -0.68 8.77
CA SER A 28 16.77 0.50 9.28
C SER A 28 17.66 1.71 9.60
N ARG A 29 19.00 1.57 9.68
CA ARG A 29 19.94 2.67 9.96
C ARG A 29 20.51 3.33 8.70
N THR A 30 20.72 2.57 7.64
CA THR A 30 21.45 3.03 6.44
C THR A 30 20.57 3.22 5.22
N HIS A 31 19.36 2.65 5.20
CA HIS A 31 18.44 2.72 4.05
C HIS A 31 18.18 4.17 3.57
N VAL A 32 18.05 5.13 4.49
CA VAL A 32 17.85 6.55 4.13
C VAL A 32 19.07 7.15 3.44
N GLU A 33 20.28 6.79 3.90
CA GLU A 33 21.54 7.31 3.34
C GLU A 33 21.79 6.78 1.93
N ARG A 34 21.39 5.52 1.68
CA ARG A 34 21.52 4.87 0.36
C ARG A 34 20.39 5.19 -0.61
N LEU A 35 19.27 5.73 -0.13
CA LEU A 35 18.05 5.91 -0.92
C LEU A 35 18.29 6.63 -2.27
N GLN A 36 19.03 7.73 -2.27
CA GLN A 36 19.32 8.48 -3.49
C GLN A 36 20.18 7.68 -4.48
N VAL A 37 21.17 6.94 -3.97
CA VAL A 37 22.03 6.08 -4.76
C VAL A 37 21.21 4.95 -5.38
N ASN A 38 20.39 4.29 -4.58
CA ASN A 38 19.55 3.17 -5.03
C ASN A 38 18.51 3.61 -6.07
N ILE A 39 17.97 4.84 -5.98
CA ILE A 39 17.11 5.42 -7.04
C ILE A 39 17.90 5.59 -8.33
N GLY A 40 19.10 6.15 -8.28
CA GLY A 40 19.96 6.31 -9.45
C GLY A 40 20.29 4.96 -10.09
N GLU A 41 20.74 3.99 -9.29
CA GLU A 41 21.08 2.64 -9.74
C GLU A 41 19.90 1.89 -10.33
N ALA A 42 18.69 2.00 -9.74
CA ALA A 42 17.49 1.35 -10.26
C ALA A 42 17.07 1.91 -11.63
N VAL A 43 17.13 3.23 -11.79
CA VAL A 43 16.80 3.91 -13.06
C VAL A 43 17.84 3.57 -14.13
N GLU A 44 19.13 3.59 -13.78
CA GLU A 44 20.22 3.23 -14.70
C GLU A 44 20.17 1.76 -15.11
N SER A 45 19.90 0.85 -14.17
CA SER A 45 19.78 -0.59 -14.43
C SER A 45 18.59 -0.94 -15.34
N ALA A 46 17.56 -0.08 -15.35
CA ALA A 46 16.44 -0.16 -16.28
C ALA A 46 16.76 0.40 -17.67
N GLY A 47 17.97 0.94 -17.89
CA GLY A 47 18.38 1.58 -19.14
C GLY A 47 17.67 2.92 -19.39
N LEU A 48 17.18 3.57 -18.34
CA LEU A 48 16.43 4.82 -18.41
C LEU A 48 17.28 6.01 -17.96
N ALA A 49 16.98 7.19 -18.48
CA ALA A 49 17.37 8.45 -17.86
C ALA A 49 16.27 8.92 -16.90
N PRO A 50 16.58 9.77 -15.89
CA PRO A 50 15.56 10.30 -14.98
C PRO A 50 14.38 10.99 -15.69
N GLY A 51 14.62 11.67 -16.82
CA GLY A 51 13.60 12.33 -17.62
C GLY A 51 12.69 11.38 -18.41
N ASP A 52 13.01 10.08 -18.46
CA ASP A 52 12.18 9.07 -19.12
C ASP A 52 11.07 8.53 -18.20
N LEU A 53 11.08 8.89 -16.91
CA LEU A 53 10.08 8.42 -15.95
C LEU A 53 8.72 9.10 -16.17
N ASP A 54 7.67 8.31 -16.37
CA ASP A 54 6.29 8.78 -16.48
C ASP A 54 5.63 8.90 -15.08
N ASN A 55 5.88 7.91 -14.21
CA ASN A 55 5.28 7.82 -12.88
C ASN A 55 6.33 7.57 -11.79
N ILE A 56 6.09 8.13 -10.61
CA ILE A 56 6.77 7.80 -9.37
C ILE A 56 5.70 7.42 -8.35
N ILE A 57 5.71 6.16 -7.93
CA ILE A 57 4.85 5.62 -6.89
C ILE A 57 5.67 5.54 -5.61
N VAL A 58 5.19 6.18 -4.55
CA VAL A 58 5.87 6.20 -3.27
C VAL A 58 5.00 5.61 -2.17
N GLY A 59 5.61 4.76 -1.36
CA GLY A 59 5.02 4.26 -0.14
C GLY A 59 4.72 5.39 0.82
N VAL A 60 3.44 5.51 1.19
CA VAL A 60 2.99 6.46 2.22
C VAL A 60 2.82 5.80 3.58
N GLY A 61 3.23 4.54 3.74
CA GLY A 61 3.22 3.82 5.01
C GLY A 61 1.97 2.96 5.18
N PRO A 62 1.57 2.61 6.41
CA PRO A 62 2.14 3.06 7.68
C PRO A 62 3.51 2.42 7.98
N GLY A 63 4.36 3.16 8.72
CA GLY A 63 5.72 2.73 9.06
C GLY A 63 6.48 3.77 9.90
N PRO A 64 7.77 3.54 10.23
CA PRO A 64 8.59 4.45 11.04
C PRO A 64 8.73 5.85 10.42
N PHE A 65 8.49 6.88 11.24
CA PHE A 65 8.45 8.30 10.83
C PHE A 65 9.65 8.78 10.01
N THR A 66 10.87 8.46 10.44
CA THR A 66 12.09 8.99 9.81
C THR A 66 12.28 8.43 8.40
N GLY A 67 12.12 7.11 8.22
CA GLY A 67 12.26 6.45 6.91
C GLY A 67 11.19 6.95 5.95
N LEU A 68 9.93 6.90 6.38
CA LEU A 68 8.79 7.27 5.55
C LEU A 68 8.86 8.71 5.03
N ARG A 69 9.27 9.66 5.88
CA ARG A 69 9.46 11.04 5.44
C ARG A 69 10.58 11.17 4.42
N ALA A 70 11.68 10.43 4.58
CA ALA A 70 12.78 10.45 3.62
C ALA A 70 12.33 9.96 2.24
N GLY A 71 11.61 8.83 2.18
CA GLY A 71 11.03 8.29 0.94
C GLY A 71 10.11 9.29 0.24
N VAL A 72 9.12 9.83 0.97
CA VAL A 72 8.16 10.78 0.40
C VAL A 72 8.83 12.08 -0.08
N VAL A 73 9.80 12.61 0.67
CA VAL A 73 10.53 13.83 0.26
C VAL A 73 11.40 13.55 -0.97
N ALA A 74 12.10 12.41 -1.03
CA ALA A 74 12.90 12.03 -2.19
C ALA A 74 12.03 11.88 -3.44
N ALA A 75 10.89 11.19 -3.33
CA ALA A 75 9.95 10.99 -4.43
C ALA A 75 9.35 12.33 -4.92
N LYS A 76 8.98 13.23 -4.01
CA LYS A 76 8.52 14.60 -4.36
C LYS A 76 9.58 15.39 -5.11
N ALA A 77 10.82 15.37 -4.64
CA ALA A 77 11.93 16.07 -5.29
C ALA A 77 12.20 15.51 -6.68
N MET A 78 12.21 14.18 -6.83
CA MET A 78 12.36 13.50 -8.12
C MET A 78 11.21 13.85 -9.08
N SER A 79 9.96 13.70 -8.64
CA SER A 79 8.78 14.04 -9.46
C SER A 79 8.81 15.49 -9.93
N TYR A 80 9.21 16.41 -9.05
CA TYR A 80 9.39 17.82 -9.43
C TYR A 80 10.47 18.02 -10.48
N ALA A 81 11.62 17.34 -10.34
CA ALA A 81 12.75 17.45 -11.27
C ALA A 81 12.49 16.79 -12.63
N THR A 82 11.75 15.68 -12.67
CA THR A 82 11.51 14.87 -13.87
C THR A 82 10.17 15.17 -14.54
N CYS A 83 9.30 15.95 -13.90
CA CYS A 83 7.90 16.13 -14.31
C CYS A 83 7.18 14.76 -14.45
N SER A 84 7.46 13.82 -13.56
CA SER A 84 6.74 12.55 -13.46
C SER A 84 5.53 12.68 -12.54
N LYS A 85 4.45 11.95 -12.83
CA LYS A 85 3.27 11.90 -11.95
C LYS A 85 3.64 11.24 -10.61
N LEU A 86 3.40 11.93 -9.50
CA LEU A 86 3.61 11.39 -8.16
C LEU A 86 2.33 10.74 -7.62
N ILE A 87 2.43 9.52 -7.13
CA ILE A 87 1.30 8.75 -6.59
C ILE A 87 1.73 8.16 -5.24
N GLY A 88 0.89 8.33 -4.21
CA GLY A 88 1.08 7.71 -2.90
C GLY A 88 0.33 6.38 -2.81
N GLN A 89 0.95 5.36 -2.22
CA GLN A 89 0.34 4.06 -1.99
C GLN A 89 0.61 3.58 -0.56
N ASP A 90 -0.44 3.17 0.15
CA ASP A 90 -0.28 2.54 1.46
C ASP A 90 0.08 1.06 1.31
N VAL A 91 0.89 0.53 2.21
CA VAL A 91 1.41 -0.84 2.08
C VAL A 91 0.42 -1.90 2.58
N LEU A 92 -0.54 -1.52 3.44
CA LEU A 92 -1.50 -2.47 4.00
C LEU A 92 -2.53 -2.91 2.97
N SER A 93 -3.09 -1.99 2.20
CA SER A 93 -4.04 -2.30 1.13
C SER A 93 -3.39 -3.11 0.01
N ALA A 94 -2.14 -2.79 -0.36
CA ALA A 94 -1.38 -3.54 -1.34
C ALA A 94 -1.05 -4.97 -0.87
N GLN A 95 -0.75 -5.16 0.42
CA GLN A 95 -0.61 -6.49 1.04
C GLN A 95 -1.91 -7.29 0.98
N ALA A 96 -3.05 -6.66 1.31
CA ALA A 96 -4.36 -7.30 1.22
C ALA A 96 -4.72 -7.69 -0.21
N TRP A 97 -4.43 -6.81 -1.16
CA TRP A 97 -4.64 -7.09 -2.58
C TRP A 97 -3.77 -8.26 -3.06
N MET A 98 -2.49 -8.31 -2.69
CA MET A 98 -1.62 -9.44 -3.04
C MET A 98 -2.19 -10.79 -2.56
N LEU A 99 -2.72 -10.86 -1.34
CA LEU A 99 -3.36 -12.09 -0.85
C LEU A 99 -4.61 -12.45 -1.66
N SER A 100 -5.42 -11.47 -2.03
CA SER A 100 -6.59 -11.72 -2.86
C SER A 100 -6.23 -12.24 -4.25
N LEU A 101 -5.20 -11.65 -4.89
CA LEU A 101 -4.65 -12.16 -6.16
C LEU A 101 -4.14 -13.60 -6.02
N LYS A 102 -3.40 -13.89 -4.94
CA LYS A 102 -2.92 -15.24 -4.65
C LYS A 102 -4.08 -16.24 -4.53
N ARG A 103 -5.14 -15.87 -3.82
CA ARG A 103 -6.34 -16.71 -3.64
C ARG A 103 -7.08 -16.98 -4.94
N GLN A 104 -7.11 -15.99 -5.83
CA GLN A 104 -7.71 -16.10 -7.16
C GLN A 104 -6.82 -16.85 -8.17
N GLY A 105 -5.63 -17.29 -7.75
CA GLY A 105 -4.73 -18.08 -8.58
C GLY A 105 -3.92 -17.25 -9.57
N ASP A 106 -3.62 -15.98 -9.28
CA ASP A 106 -2.68 -15.18 -10.07
C ASP A 106 -1.33 -15.92 -10.18
N GLN A 107 -0.99 -16.29 -11.42
CA GLN A 107 0.16 -17.12 -11.73
C GLN A 107 1.49 -16.41 -11.45
N ARG A 108 1.51 -15.07 -11.41
CA ARG A 108 2.71 -14.29 -11.05
C ARG A 108 3.19 -14.61 -9.63
N LEU A 109 2.29 -15.05 -8.75
CA LEU A 109 2.56 -15.37 -7.34
C LEU A 109 2.76 -16.88 -7.09
N SER A 110 2.89 -17.69 -8.14
CA SER A 110 3.04 -19.14 -8.04
C SER A 110 4.36 -19.54 -7.36
N ASP A 111 5.46 -18.85 -7.66
CA ASP A 111 6.79 -19.12 -7.12
C ASP A 111 7.13 -18.34 -5.83
N THR A 112 6.22 -17.49 -5.35
CA THR A 112 6.41 -16.70 -4.13
C THR A 112 6.27 -17.58 -2.87
N GLN A 113 7.40 -18.09 -2.37
CA GLN A 113 7.46 -19.11 -1.30
C GLN A 113 6.69 -18.75 -0.02
N PHE A 114 6.79 -17.50 0.44
CA PHE A 114 6.11 -17.07 1.67
C PHE A 114 4.57 -17.05 1.54
N LEU A 115 4.05 -17.15 0.31
CA LEU A 115 2.62 -17.26 0.03
C LEU A 115 2.12 -18.70 -0.15
N TYR A 116 2.98 -19.71 -0.04
CA TYR A 116 2.55 -21.12 -0.14
C TYR A 116 1.48 -21.53 0.90
N PRO A 117 1.46 -20.98 2.14
CA PRO A 117 0.40 -21.25 3.10
C PRO A 117 -0.98 -20.65 2.71
N VAL A 118 -1.03 -19.73 1.75
CA VAL A 118 -2.28 -19.07 1.34
C VAL A 118 -3.05 -19.99 0.39
N GLU A 119 -4.17 -20.54 0.86
CA GLU A 119 -5.00 -21.45 0.07
C GLU A 119 -5.76 -20.71 -1.04
N GLN A 120 -5.85 -21.29 -2.24
CA GLN A 120 -6.70 -20.76 -3.30
C GLN A 120 -8.18 -20.95 -2.97
N SER A 121 -9.00 -19.96 -3.32
CA SER A 121 -10.45 -20.07 -3.13
C SER A 121 -11.03 -21.16 -4.04
N LYS A 122 -11.89 -22.00 -3.48
CA LYS A 122 -12.60 -23.05 -4.23
C LYS A 122 -13.97 -22.51 -4.63
N ASN A 123 -14.42 -22.78 -5.86
CA ASN A 123 -15.71 -22.29 -6.40
C ASN A 123 -16.97 -22.62 -5.56
N ASN A 124 -16.88 -23.53 -4.58
CA ASN A 124 -18.00 -23.94 -3.72
C ASN A 124 -17.79 -23.57 -2.24
N ASP A 125 -16.76 -22.79 -1.90
CA ASP A 125 -16.51 -22.40 -0.52
C ASP A 125 -17.33 -21.15 -0.18
N SER A 126 -18.29 -21.29 0.75
CA SER A 126 -19.04 -20.15 1.29
C SER A 126 -18.24 -19.37 2.35
N THR A 127 -16.98 -19.77 2.59
CA THR A 127 -16.07 -19.07 3.50
C THR A 127 -15.68 -17.72 2.93
N ARG A 128 -15.90 -16.69 3.73
CA ARG A 128 -15.48 -15.34 3.41
C ARG A 128 -14.06 -15.09 3.91
N HIS A 129 -13.16 -14.78 2.99
CA HIS A 129 -11.77 -14.50 3.31
C HIS A 129 -11.57 -13.02 3.62
N LEU A 130 -10.92 -12.75 4.74
CA LEU A 130 -10.52 -11.43 5.19
C LEU A 130 -9.01 -11.39 5.30
N THR A 131 -8.43 -10.21 5.07
CA THR A 131 -7.00 -9.97 5.29
C THR A 131 -6.81 -8.96 6.41
N LEU A 132 -6.13 -9.37 7.48
CA LEU A 132 -5.56 -8.47 8.46
C LEU A 132 -4.13 -8.11 8.02
N ALA A 133 -3.99 -6.95 7.38
CA ALA A 133 -2.67 -6.45 7.01
C ALA A 133 -2.07 -5.68 8.20
N VAL A 134 -0.81 -5.97 8.54
CA VAL A 134 -0.12 -5.36 9.67
C VAL A 134 1.27 -4.84 9.29
N ASN A 135 1.81 -3.93 10.11
CA ASN A 135 3.23 -3.54 10.11
C ASN A 135 3.70 -3.26 11.55
N ASP A 136 4.91 -3.68 11.91
CA ASP A 136 5.47 -3.46 13.25
C ASP A 136 5.52 -1.97 13.58
N ALA A 137 4.97 -1.62 14.73
CA ALA A 137 5.03 -0.27 15.28
C ALA A 137 5.85 -0.25 16.56
N ARG A 138 6.18 0.96 17.03
CA ARG A 138 6.92 1.11 18.28
C ARG A 138 6.08 0.64 19.47
N ARG A 139 6.77 0.28 20.56
CA ARG A 139 6.16 -0.03 21.87
C ARG A 139 5.22 -1.25 21.85
N ARG A 140 5.57 -2.27 21.07
CA ARG A 140 4.81 -3.54 20.97
C ARG A 140 3.39 -3.37 20.41
N GLN A 141 3.23 -2.37 19.55
CA GLN A 141 1.99 -2.14 18.82
C GLN A 141 2.19 -2.54 17.35
N LEU A 142 1.09 -2.65 16.62
CA LEU A 142 1.08 -2.83 15.17
C LEU A 142 0.26 -1.72 14.55
N TYR A 143 0.72 -1.20 13.41
CA TYR A 143 -0.19 -0.60 12.45
C TYR A 143 -1.00 -1.72 11.82
N PHE A 144 -2.31 -1.55 11.66
CA PHE A 144 -3.16 -2.60 11.10
C PHE A 144 -4.37 -2.02 10.36
N ALA A 145 -4.87 -2.78 9.41
CA ALA A 145 -6.17 -2.57 8.77
C ALA A 145 -6.78 -3.93 8.46
N LEU A 146 -8.11 -4.03 8.50
CA LEU A 146 -8.84 -5.24 8.15
C LEU A 146 -9.58 -5.02 6.83
N TYR A 147 -9.33 -5.90 5.87
CA TYR A 147 -9.93 -5.86 4.55
C TYR A 147 -10.80 -7.09 4.31
N ASP A 148 -11.89 -6.86 3.62
CA ASP A 148 -12.79 -7.85 3.06
C ASP A 148 -12.54 -8.00 1.58
N GLU A 149 -12.45 -9.25 1.13
CA GLU A 149 -12.30 -9.56 -0.28
C GLU A 149 -13.67 -9.66 -0.94
N LEU A 150 -13.99 -8.67 -1.77
CA LEU A 150 -15.16 -8.77 -2.62
C LEU A 150 -14.78 -9.55 -3.87
N LEU A 151 -15.15 -10.83 -3.90
CA LEU A 151 -15.28 -11.55 -5.15
C LEU A 151 -16.42 -10.88 -5.92
N MET A 152 -16.09 -10.07 -6.92
CA MET A 152 -17.09 -9.69 -7.90
C MET A 152 -17.40 -10.95 -8.69
N ASP A 153 -18.52 -11.60 -8.37
CA ASP A 153 -19.14 -12.56 -9.28
C ASP A 153 -19.19 -11.89 -10.65
N GLY A 154 -18.56 -12.51 -11.63
CA GLY A 154 -18.65 -12.07 -13.02
C GLY A 154 -20.12 -11.98 -13.38
N GLY A 155 -20.67 -10.77 -13.36
CA GLY A 155 -22.06 -10.52 -13.66
C GLY A 155 -22.42 -11.22 -14.97
N SER A 156 -23.28 -12.22 -14.85
CA SER A 156 -24.09 -12.74 -15.94
C SER A 156 -24.72 -11.58 -16.71
N ASP A 157 -24.72 -11.67 -18.04
CA ASP A 157 -25.24 -10.71 -19.02
C ASP A 157 -24.31 -9.58 -19.46
N THR A 158 -23.23 -9.92 -20.17
CA THR A 158 -22.94 -9.23 -21.44
C THR A 158 -22.62 -10.24 -22.53
N ASP A 159 -23.44 -10.22 -23.58
CA ASP A 159 -23.29 -10.95 -24.83
C ASP A 159 -21.88 -10.77 -25.40
N THR A 160 -21.04 -11.81 -25.30
CA THR A 160 -19.65 -11.84 -25.77
C THR A 160 -19.52 -11.89 -27.29
N SER A 161 -20.62 -11.77 -28.04
CA SER A 161 -20.59 -11.78 -29.50
C SER A 161 -20.18 -10.44 -30.16
N LYS A 162 -19.89 -9.38 -29.37
CA LYS A 162 -19.61 -8.03 -29.92
C LYS A 162 -18.37 -7.28 -29.42
N VAL A 163 -17.40 -7.95 -28.79
CA VAL A 163 -16.12 -7.30 -28.44
C VAL A 163 -15.05 -7.69 -29.47
N PRO A 164 -14.44 -6.73 -30.20
CA PRO A 164 -13.34 -7.03 -31.11
C PRO A 164 -12.16 -7.65 -30.34
N GLN A 165 -11.58 -8.71 -30.89
CA GLN A 165 -10.35 -9.34 -30.38
C GLN A 165 -9.16 -8.37 -30.51
N GLN A 166 -8.98 -7.49 -29.53
CA GLN A 166 -7.72 -6.78 -29.30
C GLN A 166 -7.38 -6.86 -27.81
N GLU A 167 -6.28 -7.57 -27.54
CA GLU A 167 -5.52 -7.65 -26.29
C GLU A 167 -6.32 -7.75 -24.99
N VAL A 168 -6.69 -9.00 -24.65
CA VAL A 168 -7.21 -9.38 -23.34
C VAL A 168 -6.06 -9.33 -22.32
N THR A 169 -5.81 -8.18 -21.71
CA THR A 169 -5.27 -8.14 -20.34
C THR A 169 -6.46 -8.26 -19.41
N GLN A 170 -6.79 -9.50 -19.03
CA GLN A 170 -7.79 -9.83 -18.02
C GLN A 170 -7.35 -9.28 -16.65
N HIS A 171 -7.49 -7.97 -16.44
CA HIS A 171 -7.45 -7.40 -15.10
C HIS A 171 -8.75 -7.82 -14.41
N HIS A 172 -8.72 -8.95 -13.71
CA HIS A 172 -9.73 -9.23 -12.69
C HIS A 172 -9.71 -8.03 -11.76
N ARG A 173 -10.79 -7.24 -11.76
CA ARG A 173 -10.96 -6.08 -10.89
C ARG A 173 -11.21 -6.60 -9.49
N VAL A 174 -10.13 -6.99 -8.83
CA VAL A 174 -10.12 -7.31 -7.41
C VAL A 174 -10.20 -5.99 -6.66
N ASP A 175 -11.23 -5.84 -5.82
CA ASP A 175 -11.35 -4.70 -4.93
C ASP A 175 -11.35 -5.22 -3.49
N VAL A 176 -10.48 -4.64 -2.67
CA VAL A 176 -10.41 -4.94 -1.24
C VAL A 176 -11.18 -3.87 -0.49
N ARG A 177 -12.29 -4.28 0.14
CA ARG A 177 -13.12 -3.37 0.93
C ARG A 177 -12.55 -3.23 2.33
N GLU A 178 -12.27 -2.01 2.76
CA GLU A 178 -11.87 -1.75 4.14
C GLU A 178 -13.05 -2.00 5.12
N LEU A 179 -12.85 -2.89 6.09
CA LEU A 179 -13.78 -3.14 7.21
C LEU A 179 -13.34 -2.42 8.47
N VAL A 180 -12.05 -2.38 8.73
CA VAL A 180 -11.44 -1.60 9.80
C VAL A 180 -10.37 -0.72 9.19
N ALA A 181 -10.58 0.58 9.28
CA ALA A 181 -9.63 1.57 8.81
C ALA A 181 -8.27 1.44 9.50
N MET A 182 -7.22 1.83 8.78
CA MET A 182 -5.86 1.79 9.29
C MET A 182 -5.78 2.49 10.65
N ASP A 183 -5.41 1.71 11.69
CA ASP A 183 -5.21 2.17 13.06
C ASP A 183 -3.90 1.59 13.65
N ILE A 184 -3.55 1.99 14.88
CA ILE A 184 -2.40 1.49 15.64
C ILE A 184 -2.86 1.03 17.01
N ASP A 185 -2.62 -0.23 17.34
CA ASP A 185 -3.00 -0.77 18.64
C ASP A 185 -2.12 -1.96 19.07
N TYR A 186 -2.34 -2.44 20.29
CA TYR A 186 -1.71 -3.66 20.79
C TYR A 186 -2.39 -4.88 20.15
N PRO A 187 -1.64 -5.95 19.84
CA PRO A 187 -2.18 -7.17 19.23
C PRO A 187 -3.41 -7.75 19.95
N GLN A 188 -3.44 -7.69 21.29
CA GLN A 188 -4.59 -8.17 22.06
C GLN A 188 -5.86 -7.35 21.79
N HIS A 189 -5.76 -6.03 21.73
CA HIS A 189 -6.88 -5.15 21.41
C HIS A 189 -7.30 -5.25 19.94
N ILE A 190 -6.35 -5.53 19.03
CA ILE A 190 -6.65 -5.77 17.61
C ILE A 190 -7.58 -6.99 17.50
N VAL A 191 -7.28 -8.10 18.18
CA VAL A 191 -8.14 -9.30 18.21
C VAL A 191 -9.53 -8.96 18.76
N GLU A 192 -9.61 -8.25 19.87
CA GLU A 192 -10.89 -7.82 20.46
C GLU A 192 -11.72 -6.98 19.48
N ARG A 193 -11.07 -6.06 18.78
CA ARG A 193 -11.70 -5.20 17.78
C ARG A 193 -12.20 -5.99 16.58
N ILE A 194 -11.43 -6.97 16.09
CA ILE A 194 -11.84 -7.86 14.99
C ILE A 194 -13.11 -8.63 15.38
N HIS A 195 -13.17 -9.22 16.57
CA HIS A 195 -14.37 -9.91 17.04
C HIS A 195 -15.58 -8.96 17.10
N ALA A 196 -15.41 -7.74 17.61
CA ALA A 196 -16.47 -6.74 17.64
C ALA A 196 -16.96 -6.37 16.22
N THR A 197 -16.05 -6.05 15.31
CA THR A 197 -16.38 -5.70 13.93
C THR A 197 -17.12 -6.83 13.21
N LEU A 198 -16.73 -8.09 13.42
CA LEU A 198 -17.36 -9.22 12.73
C LEU A 198 -18.71 -9.61 13.33
N ASN A 199 -18.90 -9.42 14.63
CA ASN A 199 -20.23 -9.53 15.24
C ASN A 199 -21.19 -8.49 14.63
N ASP A 200 -20.75 -7.24 14.51
CA ASP A 200 -21.56 -6.18 13.88
C ASP A 200 -21.83 -6.48 12.39
N PHE A 201 -20.81 -6.99 11.68
CA PHE A 201 -20.92 -7.35 10.27
C PHE A 201 -21.91 -8.51 10.04
N ALA A 202 -21.88 -9.54 10.89
CA ALA A 202 -22.81 -10.68 10.82
C ALA A 202 -24.26 -10.27 11.13
N THR A 203 -24.49 -9.27 11.99
CA THR A 203 -25.85 -8.77 12.26
C THR A 203 -26.44 -7.93 11.14
N THR A 204 -25.60 -7.38 10.25
CA THR A 204 -26.01 -6.46 9.18
C THR A 204 -26.06 -7.11 7.79
N SER A 205 -25.48 -8.30 7.64
CA SER A 205 -25.43 -9.06 6.40
C SER A 205 -26.11 -10.41 6.61
N ASP A 206 -27.06 -10.80 5.76
CA ASP A 206 -27.74 -12.13 5.78
C ASP A 206 -26.78 -13.31 5.50
N SER A 207 -25.47 -13.09 5.57
CA SER A 207 -24.42 -14.06 5.32
C SER A 207 -24.17 -14.88 6.59
N GLU A 208 -24.80 -16.04 6.65
CA GLU A 208 -24.55 -17.14 7.61
C GLU A 208 -23.20 -17.85 7.37
N GLY A 209 -22.21 -17.12 6.85
CA GLY A 209 -20.93 -17.66 6.35
C GLY A 209 -19.82 -17.68 7.40
N SER A 210 -18.97 -18.72 7.34
CA SER A 210 -17.71 -18.80 8.10
C SER A 210 -16.71 -17.75 7.61
N TYR A 211 -15.96 -17.14 8.53
CA TYR A 211 -14.86 -16.22 8.20
C TYR A 211 -13.52 -16.94 8.31
N ARG A 212 -12.60 -16.64 7.40
CA ARG A 212 -11.18 -16.96 7.53
C ARG A 212 -10.38 -15.67 7.43
N ILE A 213 -9.46 -15.46 8.37
CA ILE A 213 -8.65 -14.25 8.49
C ILE A 213 -7.19 -14.64 8.29
N ASP A 214 -6.64 -14.25 7.15
CA ASP A 214 -5.21 -14.35 6.90
C ASP A 214 -4.51 -13.08 7.37
N ILE A 215 -3.39 -13.24 8.06
CA ILE A 215 -2.61 -12.13 8.62
C ILE A 215 -1.33 -12.00 7.81
N ILE A 216 -1.03 -10.80 7.30
CA ILE A 216 0.16 -10.55 6.51
C ILE A 216 0.85 -9.24 6.91
N GLY A 217 2.17 -9.28 6.97
CA GLY A 217 3.00 -8.09 7.08
C GLY A 217 4.18 -8.27 8.03
N HIS A 218 5.06 -7.29 8.04
CA HIS A 218 6.21 -7.29 8.94
C HIS A 218 5.74 -7.13 10.39
N GLY A 219 6.18 -8.04 11.27
CA GLY A 219 5.75 -8.10 12.67
C GLY A 219 4.55 -9.01 12.93
N ALA A 220 3.98 -9.65 11.91
CA ALA A 220 2.88 -10.59 12.07
C ALA A 220 3.30 -11.81 12.93
N ALA A 221 4.44 -12.44 12.64
CA ALA A 221 4.89 -13.65 13.34
C ALA A 221 5.27 -13.41 14.82
N LYS A 222 5.59 -12.16 15.18
CA LYS A 222 6.00 -11.77 16.55
C LYS A 222 4.89 -11.95 17.59
N TYR A 223 3.63 -11.96 17.14
CA TYR A 223 2.45 -12.02 18.00
C TYR A 223 1.55 -13.22 17.65
N ALA A 224 2.18 -14.31 17.18
CA ALA A 224 1.48 -15.53 16.79
C ALA A 224 0.58 -16.08 17.92
N ASP A 225 1.01 -15.98 19.18
CA ASP A 225 0.22 -16.41 20.35
C ASP A 225 -1.05 -15.58 20.53
N GLU A 226 -1.01 -14.28 20.24
CA GLU A 226 -2.21 -13.44 20.24
C GLU A 226 -3.17 -13.83 19.11
N TRP A 227 -2.67 -14.15 17.93
CA TRP A 227 -3.49 -14.54 16.78
C TRP A 227 -4.26 -15.83 17.01
N GLN A 228 -3.73 -16.77 17.82
CA GLN A 228 -4.45 -17.99 18.19
C GLN A 228 -5.81 -17.72 18.88
N LYS A 229 -6.00 -16.52 19.45
CA LYS A 229 -7.27 -16.13 20.08
C LYS A 229 -8.40 -15.88 19.08
N LEU A 230 -8.10 -15.79 17.78
CA LEU A 230 -9.10 -15.78 16.71
C LEU A 230 -9.75 -17.16 16.48
N GLY A 231 -9.21 -18.22 17.10
CA GLY A 231 -9.79 -19.56 17.05
C GLY A 231 -9.89 -20.12 15.63
N GLU A 232 -11.05 -20.67 15.27
CA GLU A 232 -11.30 -21.29 13.96
C GLU A 232 -11.21 -20.29 12.78
N MET A 233 -11.37 -18.99 13.07
CA MET A 233 -11.28 -17.94 12.07
C MET A 233 -9.84 -17.69 11.62
N LEU A 234 -8.82 -18.07 12.40
CA LEU A 234 -7.43 -17.86 12.02
C LEU A 234 -7.04 -18.70 10.80
N GLY A 235 -6.67 -18.03 9.70
CA GLY A 235 -6.07 -18.64 8.53
C GLY A 235 -4.56 -18.79 8.67
N CYS A 236 -3.80 -18.29 7.70
CA CYS A 236 -2.34 -18.26 7.75
C CYS A 236 -1.80 -16.96 8.36
N VAL A 237 -0.55 -17.03 8.84
CA VAL A 237 0.23 -15.87 9.29
C VAL A 237 1.48 -15.77 8.43
N VAL A 238 1.60 -14.69 7.67
CA VAL A 238 2.65 -14.45 6.68
C VAL A 238 3.53 -13.29 7.14
N GLU A 239 4.78 -13.59 7.51
CA GLU A 239 5.81 -12.60 7.84
C GLU A 239 6.50 -12.12 6.54
N ALA A 240 5.80 -11.30 5.78
CA ALA A 240 6.29 -10.65 4.57
C ALA A 240 5.36 -9.49 4.18
N SER A 241 5.90 -8.52 3.46
CA SER A 241 5.17 -7.48 2.75
C SER A 241 5.03 -7.81 1.26
N VAL A 242 4.16 -7.08 0.57
CA VAL A 242 4.01 -7.15 -0.88
C VAL A 242 5.33 -6.91 -1.61
N LEU A 243 6.18 -6.03 -1.08
CA LEU A 243 7.47 -5.67 -1.69
C LEU A 243 8.54 -6.76 -1.53
N ASP A 244 8.33 -7.76 -0.68
CA ASP A 244 9.23 -8.92 -0.56
C ASP A 244 9.02 -9.93 -1.70
N ALA A 245 7.96 -9.76 -2.50
CA ALA A 245 7.72 -10.55 -3.72
C ALA A 245 8.56 -10.06 -4.94
N GLY A 246 9.59 -9.25 -4.72
CA GLY A 246 10.50 -8.79 -5.77
C GLY A 246 9.81 -7.99 -6.87
N ALA A 247 10.16 -8.25 -8.13
CA ALA A 247 9.58 -7.56 -9.29
C ALA A 247 8.04 -7.70 -9.35
N VAL A 248 7.49 -8.87 -9.04
CA VAL A 248 6.02 -9.08 -8.99
C VAL A 248 5.39 -8.24 -7.88
N GLY A 249 6.06 -8.13 -6.73
CA GLY A 249 5.64 -7.26 -5.64
C GLY A 249 5.56 -5.79 -6.03
N LEU A 250 6.55 -5.29 -6.78
CA LEU A 250 6.53 -3.93 -7.33
C LEU A 250 5.35 -3.70 -8.26
N GLU A 251 5.06 -4.66 -9.14
CA GLU A 251 3.93 -4.59 -10.07
C GLU A 251 2.60 -4.50 -9.32
N ILE A 252 2.38 -5.38 -8.35
CA ILE A 252 1.14 -5.40 -7.55
C ILE A 252 1.00 -4.11 -6.74
N PHE A 253 2.09 -3.61 -6.14
CA PHE A 253 2.08 -2.35 -5.41
C PHE A 253 1.72 -1.18 -6.32
N ALA A 254 2.23 -1.17 -7.56
CA ALA A 254 1.94 -0.15 -8.55
C ALA A 254 0.52 -0.24 -9.11
N GLU A 255 0.03 -1.45 -9.43
CA GLU A 255 -1.35 -1.72 -9.83
C GLU A 255 -2.32 -1.20 -8.78
N CYS A 256 -2.03 -1.47 -7.51
CA CYS A 256 -2.82 -0.99 -6.38
C CYS A 256 -2.93 0.55 -6.37
N ALA A 257 -1.80 1.23 -6.52
CA ALA A 257 -1.74 2.69 -6.57
C ALA A 257 -2.50 3.29 -7.76
N LEU A 258 -2.39 2.68 -8.94
CA LEU A 258 -3.00 3.18 -10.16
C LEU A 258 -4.52 2.98 -10.15
N CYS A 259 -5.00 1.84 -9.65
CA CYS A 259 -6.42 1.56 -9.51
C CYS A 259 -7.09 2.48 -8.49
N ALA A 260 -6.47 2.71 -7.32
CA ALA A 260 -6.99 3.60 -6.30
C ALA A 260 -7.13 5.07 -6.76
N ASN A 261 -6.37 5.45 -7.79
CA ASN A 261 -6.38 6.81 -8.36
C ASN A 261 -7.07 6.90 -9.73
N GLY A 262 -7.76 5.84 -10.18
CA GLY A 262 -8.51 5.83 -11.46
C GLY A 262 -7.64 5.98 -12.72
N VAL A 263 -6.32 5.72 -12.62
CA VAL A 263 -5.35 6.00 -13.68
C VAL A 263 -5.21 4.78 -14.60
N SER A 264 -6.11 4.66 -15.57
CA SER A 264 -5.91 3.72 -16.68
C SER A 264 -4.93 4.31 -17.70
N GLY A 265 -3.67 3.89 -17.64
CA GLY A 265 -2.74 3.70 -18.77
C GLY A 265 -2.48 4.80 -19.82
N SER A 266 -2.98 6.03 -19.70
CA SER A 266 -2.84 7.04 -20.75
C SER A 266 -2.20 8.34 -20.24
N LYS A 267 -1.11 8.74 -20.93
CA LYS A 267 -0.33 9.96 -20.73
C LYS A 267 -1.23 11.19 -20.57
N THR A 268 -1.44 11.63 -19.33
CA THR A 268 -1.98 12.97 -19.05
C THR A 268 -0.79 13.91 -18.83
N LYS A 269 -0.52 14.73 -19.85
CA LYS A 269 0.46 15.82 -19.80
C LYS A 269 0.11 16.77 -18.66
N TYR A 270 1.14 17.28 -17.98
CA TYR A 270 1.04 18.43 -17.08
C TYR A 270 0.22 19.54 -17.75
N SER A 271 -0.90 19.91 -17.14
CA SER A 271 -1.63 21.13 -17.48
C SER A 271 -0.82 22.32 -16.97
N THR A 272 -0.05 22.92 -17.87
CA THR A 272 0.47 24.27 -17.67
C THR A 272 -0.67 25.27 -17.85
N GLN A 273 -1.00 25.97 -16.77
CA GLN A 273 -1.65 27.29 -16.73
C GLN A 273 -2.93 27.49 -17.55
N GLY A 274 -4.05 27.56 -16.82
CA GLY A 274 -5.26 28.26 -17.24
C GLY A 274 -6.25 27.41 -18.01
N ASP A 275 -6.99 26.54 -17.32
CA ASP A 275 -8.40 26.30 -17.63
C ASP A 275 -9.12 25.76 -16.38
N SER A 276 -10.38 26.14 -16.26
CA SER A 276 -11.19 26.22 -15.05
C SER A 276 -11.52 24.88 -14.38
N ALA A 277 -11.50 24.93 -13.04
CA ALA A 277 -11.79 23.89 -12.08
C ALA A 277 -13.19 23.28 -12.20
N GLU A 278 -13.26 21.94 -12.16
CA GLU A 278 -14.11 21.19 -11.22
C GLU A 278 -13.72 19.69 -11.22
N ASN A 279 -13.26 19.20 -10.06
CA ASN A 279 -13.22 17.81 -9.60
C ASN A 279 -12.07 16.82 -9.93
N ASP A 280 -10.87 17.27 -10.34
CA ASP A 280 -9.66 16.41 -10.29
C ASP A 280 -8.80 16.78 -9.08
N GLN A 281 -9.30 16.49 -7.86
CA GLN A 281 -8.52 16.70 -6.63
C GLN A 281 -7.41 15.66 -6.56
N ILE A 282 -6.21 16.02 -7.01
CA ILE A 282 -4.98 15.25 -6.76
C ILE A 282 -4.86 15.08 -5.25
N LYS A 283 -5.02 13.85 -4.74
CA LYS A 283 -4.81 13.55 -3.32
C LYS A 283 -3.36 13.91 -2.96
N PRO A 284 -3.14 14.76 -1.94
CA PRO A 284 -1.78 15.11 -1.54
C PRO A 284 -1.04 13.86 -1.06
N VAL A 285 0.14 13.62 -1.64
CA VAL A 285 1.01 12.51 -1.22
C VAL A 285 1.70 12.91 0.07
N GLU A 286 1.08 12.55 1.19
CA GLU A 286 1.58 12.78 2.54
C GLU A 286 1.78 11.45 3.24
N PRO A 287 2.78 11.34 4.13
CA PRO A 287 2.94 10.14 4.94
C PRO A 287 1.68 9.85 5.77
N LEU A 288 1.23 8.60 5.73
CA LEU A 288 0.13 8.06 6.50
C LEU A 288 0.57 7.82 7.95
N TYR A 289 0.54 8.90 8.74
CA TYR A 289 0.63 8.83 10.19
C TYR A 289 -0.77 8.87 10.78
N LEU A 290 -1.05 7.97 11.73
CA LEU A 290 -2.10 8.27 12.70
C LEU A 290 -1.61 9.40 13.59
N ARG A 291 -2.20 10.59 13.38
CA ARG A 291 -2.10 11.64 14.37
C ARG A 291 -2.82 11.14 15.61
N ARG A 292 -2.09 11.03 16.71
CA ARG A 292 -2.65 10.89 18.04
C ARG A 292 -3.80 11.92 18.20
N PRO A 293 -5.04 11.51 18.56
CA PRO A 293 -6.16 12.43 18.74
C PRO A 293 -5.88 13.55 19.75
N ASP A 294 -4.90 13.35 20.63
CA ASP A 294 -4.47 14.25 21.72
C ASP A 294 -3.34 15.23 21.35
N VAL A 295 -2.75 15.14 20.16
CA VAL A 295 -1.67 16.06 19.75
C VAL A 295 -2.25 17.28 19.04
N SER A 296 -2.52 18.34 19.80
CA SER A 296 -2.78 19.67 19.23
C SER A 296 -1.51 20.18 18.54
N VAL A 297 -1.69 20.78 17.36
CA VAL A 297 -0.62 21.53 16.70
C VAL A 297 -0.19 22.65 17.67
N PRO A 298 1.09 22.73 18.09
CA PRO A 298 1.54 23.89 18.83
C PRO A 298 1.22 25.11 17.96
N ASN A 299 0.51 26.09 18.53
CA ASN A 299 0.27 27.36 17.82
C ASN A 299 1.60 27.85 17.24
N PRO A 300 1.63 28.34 15.98
CA PRO A 300 2.83 28.89 15.41
C PRO A 300 3.43 29.87 16.41
N LEU A 301 4.73 29.71 16.72
CA LEU A 301 5.45 30.61 17.61
C LEU A 301 5.10 32.03 17.16
N LYS A 302 4.42 32.79 18.04
CA LYS A 302 4.16 34.21 17.79
C LYS A 302 5.49 34.83 17.43
N HIS A 303 5.56 35.44 16.25
CA HIS A 303 6.67 36.30 15.85
C HIS A 303 7.00 37.21 17.03
N VAL A 304 8.16 37.01 17.66
CA VAL A 304 8.69 37.98 18.62
C VAL A 304 9.27 39.12 17.79
N LEU A 305 8.39 40.00 17.33
CA LEU A 305 8.78 41.32 16.82
C LEU A 305 9.15 42.17 18.04
N ASN A 306 10.39 42.04 18.50
CA ASN A 306 11.06 43.03 19.36
C ASN A 306 12.58 42.78 19.32
N HIS A 307 13.19 42.88 18.14
CA HIS A 307 14.54 43.43 18.07
C HIS A 307 14.38 44.94 17.89
N ALA A 308 14.30 45.64 19.02
CA ALA A 308 14.49 47.07 19.06
C ALA A 308 15.87 47.38 18.45
N GLY A 309 15.87 48.24 17.44
CA GLY A 309 17.09 48.70 16.80
C GLY A 309 18.01 49.35 17.82
N VAL A 310 19.21 48.79 17.98
CA VAL A 310 20.31 49.52 18.59
C VAL A 310 20.88 50.42 17.51
N THR A 311 20.38 51.64 17.45
CA THR A 311 21.20 52.77 17.00
C THR A 311 21.90 53.32 18.23
N ARG A 312 23.22 53.46 18.18
CA ARG A 312 23.87 54.76 18.32
C ARG A 312 25.39 54.74 18.23
N SER A 313 25.83 55.89 17.69
CA SER A 313 27.10 56.62 17.78
C SER A 313 28.32 55.99 17.13
#